data_AF-A0A382GXE9-F1
#
_entry.id   AF-A0A382GXE9-F1
#
_cell.length_a   1.000
_cell.length_b   1.000
_cell.length_c   1.000
_cell.angle_alpha   90.00
_cell.angle_beta   90.00
_cell.angle_gamma   90.00
#
_symmetry.space_group_name_H-M   'P 1'
#
loop_
_entity.id
_entity.type
_entity.pdbx_description
1 polymer ?
#
loop_
_entity_poly.entity_id
_entity_poly.type
_entity_poly.pdbx_seq_one_letter_code
_entity_poly.pdbx_strand_id
1 'polypeptide(L)' 'MKIGTAVPLPAYNIDPAFMAKKAEDLGFDSIWYAEHPAVPVHSDSPFPPTGGEIPWTYSH' A
#
# COMPACT_ATOMS: atom_id res chain seq x y z
N MET A 1 12.88 -5.00 -23.20
CA MET A 1 12.97 -5.32 -21.75
C MET A 1 11.69 -4.80 -21.12
N LYS A 2 11.00 -5.59 -20.27
CA LYS A 2 9.78 -5.11 -19.60
C LYS A 2 10.15 -4.41 -18.29
N ILE A 3 9.64 -3.20 -18.07
CA ILE A 3 9.95 -2.38 -16.90
C ILE A 3 8.65 -2.01 -16.19
N GLY A 4 8.61 -2.19 -14.87
CA GLY A 4 7.44 -1.89 -14.05
C GLY A 4 7.78 -1.06 -12.82
N THR A 5 6.74 -0.56 -12.17
CA THR A 5 6.83 0.15 -10.88
C THR A 5 6.30 -0.73 -9.74
N ALA A 6 6.94 -0.62 -8.58
CA ALA A 6 6.47 -1.23 -7.34
C ALA A 6 6.41 -0.14 -6.29
N VAL A 7 5.20 0.20 -5.84
CA VAL A 7 4.96 1.33 -4.93
C VAL A 7 3.96 0.94 -3.85
N PRO A 8 4.00 1.57 -2.66
CA PRO A 8 2.91 1.44 -1.70
C PRO A 8 1.60 1.89 -2.33
N LEU A 9 0.50 1.22 -1.98
CA LEU A 9 -0.83 1.68 -2.38
C LEU A 9 -1.03 3.11 -1.84
N PRO A 10 -1.47 4.09 -2.65
CA PRO A 10 -1.78 5.42 -2.19
C PRO A 10 -3.13 5.43 -1.46
N ALA A 11 -3.24 4.61 -0.41
CA ALA A 11 -4.42 4.56 0.43
C ALA A 11 -4.82 6.00 0.80
N TYR A 12 -6.07 6.36 0.51
CA TYR A 12 -6.71 7.64 0.86
C TYR A 12 -6.41 8.88 0.00
N ASN A 13 -5.23 8.98 -0.63
CA ASN A 13 -4.81 10.28 -1.20
C ASN A 13 -4.95 10.36 -2.72
N ILE A 14 -4.83 9.24 -3.43
CA ILE A 14 -4.85 9.20 -4.90
C ILE A 14 -5.60 7.96 -5.35
N ASP A 15 -6.44 8.09 -6.38
CA ASP A 15 -7.06 6.95 -7.04
C ASP A 15 -6.00 6.05 -7.70
N PRO A 16 -5.89 4.75 -7.34
CA PRO A 16 -4.93 3.85 -7.97
C PRO A 16 -5.12 3.72 -9.48
N ALA A 17 -6.34 3.90 -10.01
CA ALA A 17 -6.58 3.89 -11.45
C ALA A 17 -5.92 5.09 -12.15
N PHE A 18 -5.91 6.26 -11.52
CA PHE A 18 -5.18 7.43 -12.03
C PHE A 18 -3.68 7.16 -12.10
N MET A 19 -3.11 6.56 -11.05
CA MET A 19 -1.69 6.20 -11.04
C MET A 19 -1.34 5.16 -12.10
N ALA A 20 -2.17 4.12 -12.25
CA ALA A 20 -1.98 3.10 -13.27
C ALA A 20 -1.98 3.72 -14.67
N LYS A 21 -2.96 4.58 -14.97
CA LYS A 21 -3.02 5.28 -16.25
C LYS A 21 -1.78 6.14 -16.51
N LYS A 22 -1.30 6.83 -15.48
CA LYS A 22 -0.07 7.64 -15.58
C LYS A 22 1.16 6.77 -15.85
N ALA A 23 1.25 5.58 -15.25
CA ALA A 23 2.34 4.65 -15.49
C ALA A 23 2.34 4.13 -16.96
N GLU A 24 1.16 3.80 -17.49
CA GLU A 24 1.00 3.43 -18.90
C GLU A 24 1.45 4.56 -19.85
N ASP A 25 1.01 5.79 -19.59
CA ASP A 25 1.35 6.96 -20.42
C ASP A 25 2.85 7.27 -20.41
N LEU A 26 3.57 6.86 -19.36
CA LEU A 26 5.02 6.99 -19.23
C LEU A 26 5.80 5.79 -19.81
N GLY A 27 5.10 4.77 -20.31
CA GLY A 27 5.70 3.61 -20.97
C GLY A 27 6.10 2.46 -20.03
N PHE A 28 5.57 2.41 -18.81
CA PHE A 28 5.75 1.24 -17.94
C PHE A 28 4.82 0.10 -18.35
N ASP A 29 5.33 -1.14 -18.28
CA ASP A 29 4.59 -2.35 -18.62
C ASP A 29 3.70 -2.85 -17.47
N SER A 30 4.00 -2.44 -16.23
CA SER A 30 3.23 -2.89 -15.05
C SER A 30 3.37 -1.94 -13.87
N ILE A 31 2.37 -1.96 -12.99
CA ILE A 31 2.38 -1.38 -11.66
C ILE A 31 1.98 -2.46 -10.66
N TRP A 32 2.67 -2.51 -9.53
CA TRP A 32 2.41 -3.46 -8.45
C TRP A 32 2.22 -2.69 -7.14
N TYR A 33 1.13 -3.01 -6.45
CA TYR A 33 0.87 -2.50 -5.10
C TYR A 33 1.09 -3.61 -4.08
N ALA A 34 1.78 -3.28 -2.99
CA ALA A 34 1.90 -4.17 -1.85
C ALA A 34 0.58 -4.15 -1.05
N GLU A 35 0.06 -5.33 -0.74
CA GLU A 35 -1.09 -5.50 0.15
C GLU A 35 -0.61 -5.78 1.57
N HIS A 36 -1.25 -5.17 2.57
CA HIS A 36 -0.97 -5.48 3.97
C HIS A 36 -1.76 -6.73 4.43
N PRO A 37 -1.22 -7.53 5.35
CA PRO A 37 -2.00 -8.59 5.98
C PRO A 37 -3.16 -7.99 6.79
N ALA A 38 -4.29 -8.70 6.83
CA ALA A 38 -5.42 -8.32 7.67
C ALA A 38 -4.99 -8.27 9.15
N VAL A 39 -5.16 -7.11 9.78
CA VAL A 39 -4.82 -6.89 11.19
C VAL A 39 -6.10 -6.98 12.04
N PRO A 40 -6.07 -7.62 13.22
CA PRO A 40 -7.21 -7.61 14.12
C PRO A 40 -7.65 -6.19 14.49
N VAL A 41 -8.96 -5.95 14.51
CA VAL A 41 -9.56 -4.67 14.95
C VAL A 41 -9.22 -4.38 16.42
N HIS A 42 -9.02 -5.43 17.23
CA HIS A 42 -8.58 -5.34 18.62
C HIS A 42 -7.36 -6.25 18.83
N SER A 43 -6.35 -5.73 19.52
CA SER A 43 -5.15 -6.48 19.92
C SER A 43 -4.78 -6.15 21.36
N ASP A 44 -4.66 -7.17 22.20
CA ASP A 44 -4.11 -7.02 23.55
C ASP A 44 -2.57 -6.95 23.56
N SER A 45 -1.95 -7.34 22.44
CA SER A 45 -0.50 -7.27 22.26
C SER A 45 -0.08 -5.91 21.70
N PRO A 46 1.00 -5.30 22.21
CA PRO A 46 1.53 -4.04 21.68
C PRO A 46 2.12 -4.24 20.27
N PHE A 47 2.10 -3.18 19.46
CA PHE A 47 2.68 -3.20 18.12
C PHE A 47 4.19 -3.48 18.20
N PRO A 48 4.71 -4.60 17.66
CA PRO A 48 6.09 -5.03 17.94
C PRO A 48 7.18 -4.00 17.64
N PRO A 49 7.10 -3.21 16.56
CA PRO A 49 8.12 -2.19 16.25
C PRO A 49 8.17 -1.01 17.23
N THR A 50 7.08 -0.68 17.91
CA THR A 50 7.01 0.54 18.76
C THR A 50 6.68 0.27 20.22
N GLY A 51 6.14 -0.91 20.54
CA GLY A 51 5.61 -1.23 21.86
C GLY A 51 4.28 -0.53 22.21
N GLY A 52 3.70 0.24 21.28
CA GLY A 52 2.47 1.02 21.49
C GLY A 52 1.26 0.49 20.73
N GLU A 53 0.32 1.39 20.45
CA GLU A 53 -0.86 1.08 19.62
C GLU A 53 -0.45 0.75 18.18
N ILE A 54 -1.27 -0.08 17.53
CA ILE A 54 -1.12 -0.37 16.10
C ILE A 54 -1.41 0.94 15.34
N PRO A 55 -0.52 1.38 14.41
CA PRO A 55 -0.78 2.57 13.62
C PRO A 55 -2.09 2.44 12.83
N TRP A 56 -2.86 3.52 12.80
CA TRP A 56 -4.17 3.57 12.11
C TRP A 56 -4.10 3.20 10.62
N THR A 57 -2.92 3.33 9.99
CA THR A 57 -2.67 2.92 8.60
C THR A 57 -2.75 1.41 8.38
N TYR A 58 -2.89 0.61 9.44
CA TYR A 58 -3.16 -0.82 9.37
C TYR A 58 -4.64 -1.18 9.61
N SER A 59 -5.50 -0.18 9.86
CA SER A 59 -6.93 -0.37 10.17
C SER A 59 -7.79 -0.34 8.90
N HIS A 60 -7.63 -1.35 8.04
CA HIS A 60 -8.34 -1.51 6.76
C HIS A 60 -9.21 -2.75 6.71
#